data_AF-A0A2D4N3H9-F1
#
_entry.id   AF-A0A2D4N3H9-F1
#
_cell.length_a   1.000
_cell.length_b   1.000
_cell.length_c   1.000
_cell.angle_alpha   90.00
_cell.angle_beta   90.00
_cell.angle_gamma   90.00
#
_symmetry.space_group_name_H-M   'P 1'
#
loop_
_entity.id
_entity.type
_entity.pdbx_description
1 polymer ?
#
loop_
_entity_poly.entity_id
_entity_poly.type
_entity_poly.pdbx_seq_one_letter_code
_entity_poly.pdbx_strand_id
1 'polypeptide(L)'
;FMVDPIRNQRLHVNEAVKAGLVGPELHEKLLSAEKAVTGYRDPYSGNTISLFEAMKKGLIVQEHAVRLLEAQIATGGIIDPVHSHRVPVEVAYKRGYFDEEINRILSDPSDDTRGFVDPNTQENLTYLQLKERCLEDPETGLCLLPLKQPERPVVVERTQVYTEAETKKMFEETQIDIPTGELAGSSM
;
A
#
# COMPACT_ATOMS: atom_id res chain seq x y z
N PHE A 1 4.87 1.64 15.45
CA PHE A 1 5.15 0.25 15.82
C PHE A 1 4.55 -0.68 14.79
N MET A 2 5.26 -1.77 14.49
CA MET A 2 4.69 -2.95 13.83
C MET A 2 4.03 -3.82 14.89
N VAL A 3 2.87 -4.40 14.59
CA VAL A 3 2.08 -5.19 15.54
C VAL A 3 2.12 -6.65 15.13
N ASP A 4 2.54 -7.53 16.04
CA ASP A 4 2.33 -8.97 15.94
C ASP A 4 1.00 -9.31 16.65
N PRO A 5 -0.07 -9.63 15.90
CA PRO A 5 -1.39 -9.86 16.49
C PRO A 5 -1.48 -11.19 17.24
N ILE A 6 -0.61 -12.17 16.97
CA ILE A 6 -0.63 -13.48 17.65
C ILE A 6 0.03 -13.38 19.01
N ARG A 7 1.16 -12.68 19.09
CA ARG A 7 1.92 -12.50 20.33
C ARG A 7 1.52 -11.24 21.10
N ASN A 8 0.63 -10.43 20.53
CA ASN A 8 0.25 -9.10 21.01
C ASN A 8 1.46 -8.21 21.32
N GLN A 9 2.47 -8.22 20.44
CA GLN A 9 3.70 -7.46 20.60
C GLN A 9 3.74 -6.24 19.69
N ARG A 10 4.36 -5.16 20.17
CA ARG A 10 4.62 -3.94 19.42
C ARG A 10 6.12 -3.79 19.25
N LEU A 11 6.57 -3.81 18.01
CA LEU A 11 7.99 -3.85 17.66
C LEU A 11 8.37 -2.61 16.83
N HIS A 12 9.61 -2.16 16.96
CA HIS A 12 10.19 -1.22 16.00
C HIS A 12 10.48 -1.93 14.67
N VAL A 13 10.66 -1.17 13.59
CA VAL A 13 10.83 -1.75 12.24
C VAL A 13 12.01 -2.72 12.20
N ASN A 14 13.15 -2.36 12.80
CA ASN A 14 14.33 -3.22 12.85
C ASN A 14 14.09 -4.54 13.61
N GLU A 15 13.27 -4.51 14.66
CA GLU A 15 12.94 -5.68 15.47
C GLU A 15 11.93 -6.57 14.75
N ALA A 16 10.96 -5.96 14.05
CA ALA A 16 9.97 -6.67 13.25
C ALA A 16 10.63 -7.47 12.11
N VAL A 17 11.64 -6.91 11.45
CA VAL A 17 12.41 -7.61 10.41
C VAL A 17 13.21 -8.77 11.03
N LYS A 18 13.89 -8.55 12.17
CA LYS A 18 14.63 -9.61 12.87
C LYS A 18 13.73 -10.74 13.37
N ALA A 19 12.51 -10.42 13.79
CA ALA A 19 11.51 -11.37 14.24
C ALA A 19 10.81 -12.11 13.07
N GLY A 20 11.08 -11.72 11.81
CA GLY A 20 10.42 -12.29 10.64
C GLY A 20 8.96 -11.86 10.47
N LEU A 21 8.51 -10.83 11.19
CA LEU A 21 7.16 -10.28 11.06
C LEU A 21 6.98 -9.56 9.71
N VAL A 22 8.07 -9.01 9.17
CA VAL A 22 8.11 -8.34 7.86
C VAL A 22 9.35 -8.83 7.10
N GLY A 23 9.19 -9.08 5.80
CA GLY A 23 10.31 -9.37 4.91
C GLY A 23 11.29 -8.20 4.76
N PRO A 24 12.59 -8.49 4.52
CA PRO A 24 13.63 -7.48 4.40
C PRO A 24 13.42 -6.52 3.20
N GLU A 25 12.66 -6.93 2.19
CA GLU A 25 12.32 -6.13 1.01
C GLU A 25 11.50 -4.87 1.34
N LEU A 26 10.80 -4.86 2.48
CA LEU A 26 10.03 -3.71 2.95
C LEU A 26 10.77 -2.85 3.98
N HIS A 27 11.97 -3.25 4.40
CA HIS A 27 12.69 -2.63 5.52
C HIS A 27 12.89 -1.12 5.33
N GLU A 28 13.45 -0.69 4.21
CA GLU A 28 13.69 0.73 3.91
C GLU A 28 12.40 1.55 3.82
N LYS A 29 11.35 0.97 3.22
CA LYS A 29 10.05 1.64 3.08
C LYS A 29 9.39 1.85 4.46
N LEU A 30 9.44 0.84 5.31
CA LEU A 30 8.90 0.91 6.66
C LEU A 30 9.72 1.83 7.57
N LEU A 31 11.05 1.83 7.42
CA LEU A 31 11.91 2.74 8.16
C LEU A 31 11.64 4.19 7.78
N SER A 32 11.36 4.46 6.50
CA SER A 32 10.92 5.77 6.04
C SER A 32 9.57 6.18 6.64
N ALA A 33 8.62 5.24 6.76
CA ALA A 33 7.34 5.48 7.40
C ALA A 33 7.45 5.67 8.92
N GLU A 34 8.37 4.97 9.60
CA GLU A 34 8.62 5.13 11.04
C GLU A 34 9.08 6.56 11.40
N LYS A 35 9.77 7.25 10.47
CA LYS A 35 10.14 8.67 10.62
C LYS A 35 8.94 9.60 10.72
N ALA A 36 7.76 9.20 10.25
CA ALA A 36 6.54 9.97 10.50
C ALA A 36 6.15 10.05 11.99
N VAL A 37 6.67 9.12 12.81
CA VAL A 37 6.46 9.08 14.26
C VAL A 37 7.66 9.65 15.00
N THR A 38 8.88 9.23 14.64
CA THR A 38 10.11 9.67 15.32
C THR A 38 10.61 11.04 14.86
N GLY A 39 10.05 11.57 13.77
CA GLY A 39 10.44 12.80 13.11
C GLY A 39 11.51 12.61 12.04
N TYR A 40 11.56 13.59 11.14
CA TYR A 40 12.55 13.69 10.07
C TYR A 40 13.69 14.59 10.49
N ARG A 41 14.92 14.30 10.06
CA ARG A 41 16.06 15.18 10.32
C ARG A 41 16.18 16.19 9.20
N ASP A 42 16.05 17.48 9.54
CA ASP A 42 16.25 18.56 8.59
C ASP A 42 17.73 18.65 8.17
N PRO A 43 18.07 18.50 6.88
CA PRO A 43 19.45 18.55 6.42
C PRO A 43 20.11 19.92 6.62
N TYR A 44 19.34 21.00 6.72
CA TYR A 44 19.88 22.36 6.87
C TYR A 44 20.12 22.75 8.33
N SER A 45 19.18 22.44 9.22
CA SER A 45 19.28 22.82 10.64
C SER A 45 19.78 21.69 11.54
N GLY A 46 19.73 20.45 11.08
CA GLY A 46 20.04 19.25 11.88
C GLY A 46 18.94 18.88 12.89
N ASN A 47 17.89 19.70 13.01
CA ASN A 47 16.79 19.53 13.95
C ASN A 47 15.80 18.44 13.49
N THR A 48 15.08 17.87 14.46
CA THR A 48 13.96 16.96 14.19
C THR A 48 12.72 17.78 13.85
N ILE A 49 12.10 17.48 12.71
CA ILE A 49 10.88 18.12 12.20
C ILE A 49 9.76 17.10 12.03
N SER A 50 8.53 17.59 12.04
CA SER A 50 7.31 16.79 11.83
C SER A 50 7.18 16.26 10.40
N LEU A 51 6.30 15.27 10.22
CA LEU A 51 5.93 14.74 8.91
C LEU A 51 5.45 15.85 7.95
N PHE A 52 4.63 16.76 8.46
CA PHE A 52 4.07 17.86 7.67
C PHE A 52 5.16 18.86 7.24
N GLU A 53 6.06 19.24 8.15
CA GLU A 53 7.19 20.11 7.80
C GLU A 53 8.13 19.43 6.79
N ALA A 54 8.39 18.14 6.96
CA ALA A 54 9.20 17.35 6.03
C ALA A 54 8.57 17.32 4.63
N MET A 55 7.24 17.20 4.54
CA MET A 55 6.49 17.28 3.29
C MET A 55 6.60 18.67 2.65
N LYS A 56 6.38 19.76 3.41
CA LYS A 56 6.52 21.14 2.89
C LYS A 56 7.94 21.46 2.43
N LYS A 57 8.96 20.80 3.02
CA LYS A 57 10.37 20.89 2.61
C LYS A 57 10.78 19.92 1.50
N GLY A 58 9.85 19.07 1.01
CA GLY A 58 10.13 18.10 -0.06
C GLY A 58 11.04 16.93 0.36
N LEU A 59 11.18 16.66 1.66
CA LEU A 59 11.94 15.50 2.17
C LEU A 59 11.16 14.18 2.02
N ILE A 60 9.84 14.28 1.86
CA ILE A 60 8.94 13.19 1.55
C ILE A 60 7.97 13.65 0.47
N VAL A 61 7.65 12.74 -0.45
CA VAL A 61 6.67 12.94 -1.51
C VAL A 61 5.28 13.17 -0.90
N GLN A 62 4.55 14.17 -1.40
CA GLN A 62 3.30 14.64 -0.80
C GLN A 62 2.26 13.51 -0.68
N GLU A 63 2.10 12.69 -1.71
CA GLU A 63 1.14 11.59 -1.74
C GLU A 63 1.42 10.52 -0.67
N HIS A 64 2.69 10.32 -0.28
CA HIS A 64 3.03 9.44 0.84
C HIS A 64 2.77 10.09 2.18
N ALA A 65 3.10 11.37 2.33
CA ALA A 65 2.86 12.12 3.56
C ALA A 65 1.36 12.25 3.88
N VAL A 66 0.53 12.53 2.87
CA VAL A 66 -0.93 12.63 3.00
C VAL A 66 -1.52 11.33 3.56
N ARG A 67 -1.15 10.17 3.00
CA ARG A 67 -1.60 8.85 3.51
C ARG A 67 -1.17 8.59 4.95
N LEU A 68 0.04 9.02 5.33
CA LEU A 68 0.54 8.87 6.70
C LEU A 68 -0.19 9.80 7.68
N LEU A 69 -0.46 11.05 7.28
CA LEU A 69 -1.24 12.01 8.08
C LEU A 69 -2.67 11.54 8.30
N GLU A 70 -3.30 11.03 7.25
CA GLU A 70 -4.64 10.43 7.28
C GLU A 70 -4.73 9.31 8.33
N ALA A 71 -3.78 8.37 8.30
CA ALA A 71 -3.71 7.28 9.26
C ALA A 71 -3.49 7.78 10.70
N GLN A 72 -2.68 8.84 10.89
CA GLN A 72 -2.50 9.46 12.20
C GLN A 72 -3.82 10.05 12.73
N ILE A 73 -4.52 10.85 11.94
CA ILE A 73 -5.80 11.46 12.34
C ILE A 73 -6.82 10.37 12.71
N ALA A 74 -7.00 9.36 11.86
CA ALA A 74 -7.92 8.25 12.09
C ALA A 74 -7.58 7.37 13.33
N THR A 75 -6.36 7.52 13.87
CA THR A 75 -5.89 6.80 15.06
C THR A 75 -5.68 7.70 16.27
N GLY A 76 -6.26 8.91 16.28
CA GLY A 76 -6.37 9.77 17.47
C GLY A 76 -5.69 11.13 17.36
N GLY A 77 -5.18 11.52 16.20
CA GLY A 77 -4.61 12.85 15.95
C GLY A 77 -3.18 12.82 15.42
N ILE A 78 -2.67 14.00 15.10
CA ILE A 78 -1.34 14.24 14.50
C ILE A 78 -0.26 13.96 15.53
N ILE A 79 0.85 13.36 15.11
CA ILE A 79 1.95 13.03 16.01
C ILE A 79 2.91 14.22 16.12
N ASP A 80 3.20 14.62 17.36
CA ASP A 80 4.31 15.50 17.71
C ASP A 80 5.59 14.65 17.88
N PRO A 81 6.58 14.76 16.97
CA PRO A 81 7.78 13.92 17.02
C PRO A 81 8.73 14.30 18.16
N VAL A 82 8.66 15.53 18.69
CA VAL A 82 9.56 16.01 19.74
C VAL A 82 9.09 15.51 21.10
N HIS A 83 7.78 15.59 21.33
CA HIS A 83 7.17 15.20 22.60
C HIS A 83 6.52 13.81 22.59
N SER A 84 6.60 13.10 21.45
CA SER A 84 6.16 11.70 21.29
C SER A 84 4.73 11.44 21.75
N HIS A 85 3.80 12.36 21.48
CA HIS A 85 2.37 12.20 21.76
C HIS A 85 1.52 12.70 20.60
N ARG A 86 0.25 12.29 20.61
CA ARG A 86 -0.74 12.77 19.63
C ARG A 86 -1.34 14.08 20.10
N VAL A 87 -1.48 15.02 19.18
CA VAL A 87 -2.16 16.28 19.39
C VAL A 87 -3.45 16.33 18.56
N PRO A 88 -4.53 16.95 19.09
CA PRO A 88 -5.71 17.25 18.30
C PRO A 88 -5.37 18.14 17.11
N VAL A 89 -6.19 18.06 16.05
CA VAL A 89 -5.97 18.79 14.79
C VAL A 89 -5.88 20.30 15.02
N GLU A 90 -6.69 20.85 15.92
CA GLU A 90 -6.71 22.28 16.27
C GLU A 90 -5.40 22.74 16.93
N VAL A 91 -4.78 21.85 17.71
CA VAL A 91 -3.47 22.10 18.33
C VAL A 91 -2.36 21.95 17.29
N ALA A 92 -2.49 20.98 16.38
CA ALA A 92 -1.56 20.77 15.28
C ALA A 92 -1.46 22.00 14.36
N TYR A 93 -2.58 22.67 14.07
CA TYR A 93 -2.59 23.94 13.33
C TYR A 93 -1.75 25.01 14.01
N LYS A 94 -1.93 25.21 15.32
CA LYS A 94 -1.20 26.23 16.10
C LYS A 94 0.30 25.95 16.16
N ARG A 95 0.70 24.69 16.14
CA ARG A 95 2.10 24.25 16.16
C ARG A 95 2.74 24.16 14.77
N GLY A 96 1.96 24.34 13.70
CA GLY A 96 2.45 24.19 12.33
C GLY A 96 2.75 22.75 11.94
N TYR A 97 2.19 21.76 12.64
CA TYR A 97 2.30 20.34 12.27
C TYR A 97 1.22 19.88 11.30
N PHE A 98 0.29 20.77 10.97
CA PHE A 98 -0.81 20.54 10.05
C PHE A 98 -1.35 21.88 9.56
N ASP A 99 -2.04 21.92 8.42
CA ASP A 99 -2.66 23.14 7.87
C ASP A 99 -4.04 22.86 7.25
N GLU A 100 -4.81 23.92 7.03
CA GLU A 100 -6.16 23.84 6.48
C GLU A 100 -6.17 23.30 5.04
N GLU A 101 -5.09 23.52 4.29
CA GLU A 101 -4.94 23.03 2.93
C GLU A 101 -4.93 21.50 2.89
N ILE A 102 -4.07 20.86 3.69
CA ILE A 102 -4.02 19.40 3.79
C ILE A 102 -5.30 18.87 4.42
N ASN A 103 -5.89 19.57 5.40
CA ASN A 103 -7.18 19.17 5.95
C ASN A 103 -8.27 19.11 4.88
N ARG A 104 -8.31 20.10 3.98
CA ARG A 104 -9.24 20.11 2.85
C ARG A 104 -8.99 18.94 1.91
N ILE A 105 -7.71 18.63 1.62
CA ILE A 105 -7.36 17.45 0.81
C ILE A 105 -7.89 16.19 1.49
N LEU A 106 -7.56 15.96 2.76
CA LEU A 106 -7.98 14.77 3.52
C LEU A 106 -9.49 14.66 3.72
N SER A 107 -10.21 15.78 3.67
CA SER A 107 -11.68 15.80 3.77
C SER A 107 -12.37 15.58 2.41
N ASP A 108 -11.65 15.75 1.30
CA ASP A 108 -12.19 15.53 -0.04
C ASP A 108 -12.15 14.02 -0.35
N PRO A 109 -13.31 13.38 -0.59
CA PRO A 109 -13.38 11.96 -0.92
C PRO A 109 -12.94 11.64 -2.36
N SER A 110 -12.31 12.59 -3.09
CA SER A 110 -11.68 12.36 -4.39
C SER A 110 -10.53 11.34 -4.32
N ASP A 111 -10.04 10.90 -5.49
CA ASP A 111 -9.18 9.72 -5.62
C ASP A 111 -7.82 9.85 -4.89
N ASP A 112 -7.35 11.08 -4.68
CA ASP A 112 -6.02 11.36 -4.11
C ASP A 112 -5.87 10.96 -2.64
N THR A 113 -6.97 10.81 -1.89
CA THR A 113 -6.98 10.39 -0.48
C THR A 113 -7.29 8.91 -0.27
N ARG A 114 -7.77 8.21 -1.30
CA ARG A 114 -8.13 6.78 -1.20
C ARG A 114 -6.91 5.88 -1.38
N GLY A 115 -5.93 6.09 -0.51
CA GLY A 115 -4.62 5.46 -0.61
C GLY A 115 -4.55 4.00 -0.18
N PHE A 116 -5.64 3.46 0.39
CA PHE A 116 -5.71 2.09 0.91
C PHE A 116 -6.68 1.27 0.08
N VAL A 117 -6.44 -0.04 -0.01
CA VAL A 117 -7.28 -0.96 -0.78
C VAL A 117 -7.86 -2.00 0.16
N ASP A 118 -9.19 -2.21 0.13
CA ASP A 118 -9.78 -3.35 0.83
C ASP A 118 -9.47 -4.64 0.04
N PRO A 119 -8.72 -5.60 0.60
CA PRO A 119 -8.43 -6.86 -0.07
C PRO A 119 -9.69 -7.68 -0.42
N ASN A 120 -10.81 -7.49 0.27
CA ASN A 120 -12.05 -8.22 0.01
C ASN A 120 -12.84 -7.68 -1.19
N THR A 121 -12.91 -6.35 -1.34
CA THR A 121 -13.72 -5.71 -2.40
C THR A 121 -12.87 -5.10 -3.52
N GLN A 122 -11.55 -5.00 -3.32
CA GLN A 122 -10.60 -4.31 -4.20
C GLN A 122 -10.94 -2.82 -4.42
N GLU A 123 -11.71 -2.22 -3.49
CA GLU A 123 -12.06 -0.81 -3.52
C GLU A 123 -10.96 0.04 -2.88
N ASN A 124 -10.69 1.20 -3.49
CA ASN A 124 -9.86 2.23 -2.90
C ASN A 124 -10.67 2.96 -1.80
N LEU A 125 -10.11 3.05 -0.60
CA LEU A 125 -10.71 3.60 0.60
C LEU A 125 -9.73 4.50 1.37
N THR A 126 -10.29 5.32 2.25
CA THR A 126 -9.54 6.01 3.30
C THR A 126 -9.15 5.03 4.42
N TYR A 127 -8.14 5.36 5.20
CA TYR A 127 -7.75 4.57 6.38
C TYR A 127 -8.90 4.47 7.39
N LEU A 128 -9.67 5.55 7.57
CA LEU A 128 -10.83 5.54 8.47
C LEU A 128 -11.91 4.58 7.99
N GLN A 129 -12.26 4.62 6.70
CA GLN A 129 -13.22 3.70 6.09
C GLN A 129 -12.76 2.25 6.18
N LEU A 130 -11.47 1.98 5.94
CA LEU A 130 -10.93 0.63 6.07
C LEU A 130 -10.96 0.15 7.53
N LYS A 131 -10.63 1.03 8.48
CA LYS A 131 -10.67 0.75 9.92
C LYS A 131 -12.10 0.46 10.41
N GLU A 132 -13.12 1.11 9.86
CA GLU A 132 -14.53 0.83 10.17
C GLU A 132 -14.97 -0.58 9.72
N ARG A 133 -14.27 -1.19 8.76
CA ARG A 133 -14.50 -2.60 8.34
C ARG A 133 -13.78 -3.61 9.25
N CYS A 134 -12.92 -3.16 10.16
CA CYS A 134 -12.22 -4.05 11.09
C CYS A 134 -13.11 -4.46 12.27
N LEU A 135 -12.80 -5.61 12.85
CA LEU A 135 -13.38 -6.09 14.11
C LEU A 135 -12.34 -5.96 15.21
N GLU A 136 -12.77 -5.51 16.39
CA GLU A 136 -11.91 -5.47 17.56
C GLU A 136 -11.87 -6.85 18.21
N ASP A 137 -10.66 -7.38 18.40
CA ASP A 137 -10.46 -8.62 19.13
C ASP A 137 -10.61 -8.37 20.64
N PRO A 138 -11.56 -9.02 21.35
CA PRO A 138 -11.83 -8.72 22.75
C PRO A 138 -10.70 -9.10 23.71
N GLU A 139 -9.79 -10.01 23.32
CA GLU A 139 -8.67 -10.41 24.17
C GLU A 139 -7.49 -9.43 24.05
N THR A 140 -7.17 -8.99 22.83
CA THR A 140 -6.00 -8.13 22.58
C THR A 140 -6.33 -6.65 22.44
N GLY A 141 -7.59 -6.29 22.17
CA GLY A 141 -8.02 -4.93 21.82
C GLY A 141 -7.50 -4.45 20.46
N LEU A 142 -7.05 -5.37 19.60
CA LEU A 142 -6.52 -5.04 18.28
C LEU A 142 -7.65 -4.99 17.24
N CYS A 143 -7.62 -3.99 16.36
CA CYS A 143 -8.49 -3.95 15.19
C CYS A 143 -7.94 -4.88 14.10
N LEU A 144 -8.65 -5.96 13.82
CA LEU A 144 -8.31 -6.95 12.80
C LEU A 144 -9.25 -6.83 11.60
N LEU A 145 -8.69 -6.77 10.39
CA LEU A 145 -9.49 -6.75 9.16
C LEU A 145 -9.86 -8.19 8.76
N PRO A 146 -11.15 -8.57 8.75
CA PRO A 146 -11.55 -9.91 8.34
C PRO A 146 -11.29 -10.10 6.85
N LEU A 147 -10.58 -11.17 6.51
CA LEU A 147 -10.42 -11.58 5.12
C LEU A 147 -11.41 -12.70 4.81
N LYS A 148 -12.18 -12.52 3.75
CA LYS A 148 -12.88 -13.64 3.11
C LYS A 148 -11.80 -14.55 2.53
N GLN A 149 -11.89 -15.85 2.78
CA GLN A 149 -10.98 -16.77 2.10
C GLN A 149 -11.06 -16.50 0.61
N PRO A 150 -9.91 -16.43 -0.11
CA PRO A 150 -9.97 -16.45 -1.56
C PRO A 150 -10.77 -17.70 -1.92
N GLU A 151 -11.81 -17.55 -2.75
CA GLU A 151 -12.39 -18.70 -3.42
C GLU A 151 -11.20 -19.48 -3.99
N ARG A 152 -11.05 -20.76 -3.60
CA ARG A 152 -10.01 -21.62 -4.17
C ARG A 152 -10.03 -21.34 -5.67
N PRO A 153 -8.88 -21.05 -6.31
CA PRO A 153 -8.87 -20.87 -7.75
C PRO A 153 -9.60 -22.08 -8.33
N VAL A 154 -10.77 -21.83 -8.92
CA VAL A 154 -11.47 -22.87 -9.65
C VAL A 154 -10.47 -23.26 -10.71
N VAL A 155 -9.93 -24.47 -10.60
CA VAL A 155 -9.06 -25.02 -11.62
C VAL A 155 -9.84 -24.85 -12.91
N VAL A 156 -9.41 -23.90 -13.75
CA VAL A 156 -9.97 -23.77 -15.08
C VAL A 156 -9.47 -25.03 -15.78
N GLU A 157 -10.26 -26.10 -15.71
CA GLU A 157 -10.10 -27.26 -16.58
C GLU A 157 -10.21 -26.73 -18.01
N ARG A 158 -9.05 -26.42 -18.61
CA ARG A 158 -8.73 -26.44 -20.05
C ARG A 158 -7.48 -25.60 -20.31
N THR A 159 -6.35 -26.00 -19.73
CA THR A 159 -5.14 -26.01 -20.55
C THR A 159 -5.07 -27.41 -21.12
N GLN A 160 -5.64 -27.63 -22.32
CA GLN A 160 -5.36 -28.85 -23.05
C GLN A 160 -3.87 -28.79 -23.41
N VAL A 161 -3.05 -29.49 -22.63
CA VAL A 161 -1.64 -29.66 -22.93
C VAL A 161 -1.59 -30.67 -24.07
N TYR A 162 -1.59 -30.17 -25.31
CA TYR A 162 -1.36 -31.03 -26.47
C TYR A 162 0.06 -31.57 -26.40
N THR A 163 0.21 -32.86 -26.68
CA THR A 163 1.51 -33.46 -26.90
C THR A 163 2.09 -32.98 -28.23
N GLU A 164 3.41 -32.96 -28.36
CA GLU A 164 4.11 -32.55 -29.58
C GLU A 164 3.63 -33.33 -30.82
N ALA A 165 3.25 -34.60 -30.64
CA ALA A 165 2.66 -35.45 -31.68
C ALA A 165 1.28 -34.95 -32.15
N GLU A 166 0.43 -34.50 -31.23
CA GLU A 166 -0.90 -33.96 -31.55
C GLU A 166 -0.78 -32.60 -32.24
N THR A 167 0.15 -31.73 -31.79
CA THR A 167 0.42 -30.46 -32.45
C THR A 167 0.90 -30.67 -33.89
N LYS A 168 1.81 -31.63 -34.10
CA LYS A 168 2.36 -31.93 -35.43
C LYS A 168 1.30 -32.48 -36.38
N LYS A 169 0.46 -33.39 -35.89
CA LYS A 169 -0.61 -33.99 -36.69
C LYS A 169 -1.65 -32.95 -37.14
N MET A 170 -2.03 -32.04 -36.24
CA MET A 170 -2.98 -30.98 -36.57
C MET A 170 -2.40 -30.00 -37.59
N PHE A 171 -1.10 -29.71 -37.54
CA PHE A 171 -0.43 -28.85 -38.52
C PHE A 171 -0.37 -29.49 -39.90
N GLU A 172 -0.13 -30.81 -39.97
CA GLU A 172 -0.11 -31.56 -41.24
C GLU A 172 -1.50 -31.71 -41.88
N GLU A 173 -2.55 -31.81 -41.07
CA GLU A 173 -3.94 -31.94 -41.53
C GLU A 173 -4.57 -30.58 -41.92
N THR A 174 -3.98 -29.45 -41.50
CA THR A 174 -4.51 -28.12 -41.81
C THR A 174 -4.10 -27.70 -43.22
N GLN A 175 -5.01 -27.86 -44.20
CA GLN A 175 -4.84 -27.27 -45.53
C GLN A 175 -5.16 -25.78 -45.51
N ILE A 176 -4.19 -24.97 -45.94
CA ILE A 176 -4.37 -23.52 -46.14
C ILE A 176 -4.57 -23.30 -47.64
N ASP A 177 -5.76 -22.84 -48.04
CA ASP A 177 -5.99 -22.37 -49.39
C ASP A 177 -5.26 -21.04 -49.60
N ILE A 178 -4.20 -21.06 -50.42
CA ILE A 178 -3.48 -19.85 -50.81
C ILE A 178 -4.15 -19.32 -52.08
N PRO A 179 -4.78 -18.14 -52.06
CA PRO A 179 -5.30 -17.53 -53.28
C PRO A 179 -4.13 -17.11 -54.17
N THR A 180 -3.93 -17.83 -55.29
CA THR A 180 -2.97 -17.46 -56.33
C THR A 180 -3.50 -16.25 -57.12
N GLY A 181 -2.99 -15.06 -56.80
CA GLY A 181 -3.09 -13.87 -57.64
C GLY A 181 -1.90 -13.78 -58.60
N GLU A 182 -2.17 -13.39 -59.84
CA GLU A 182 -1.20 -13.27 -60.94
C GLU A 182 0.02 -12.42 -60.52
N LEU A 183 1.19 -13.05 -60.42
CA LEU A 183 2.51 -12.45 -60.67
C LEU A 183 3.55 -13.57 -60.62
N ALA A 184 3.91 -14.05 -61.82
CA ALA A 184 5.04 -14.95 -62.01
C ALA A 184 6.35 -14.24 -61.63
N GLY A 185 7.07 -14.79 -60.65
CA GLY A 185 8.45 -14.42 -60.33
C GLY A 185 9.35 -15.64 -60.51
N SER A 186 10.15 -15.63 -61.57
CA SER A 186 11.05 -16.72 -61.96
C SER A 186 12.14 -17.00 -60.93
N SER A 187 12.47 -18.29 -60.83
CA SER A 187 13.53 -18.93 -60.05
C SER A 187 14.93 -18.34 -60.25
N MET A 188 15.74 -18.45 -59.20
CA MET A 188 17.08 -19.04 -59.28
C MET A 188 17.25 -20.04 -58.15
#